data_AF-A8BIV6-F1
#
_entry.id   AF-A8BIV6-F1
#
_cell.length_a   1.000
_cell.length_b   1.000
_cell.length_c   1.000
_cell.angle_alpha   90.00
_cell.angle_beta   90.00
_cell.angle_gamma   90.00
#
_symmetry.space_group_name_H-M   'P 1'
#
loop_
_entity.id
_entity.type
_entity.pdbx_description
1 polymer ?
#
loop_
_entity_poly.entity_id
_entity_poly.type
_entity_poly.pdbx_seq_one_letter_code
_entity_poly.pdbx_strand_id
1 'polypeptide(L)'
;MPGVQNCCDIVVIPLGMSPRIGNSCYLVIVGSKVSFLLDCGLRTSAPDGERVPSFKLKCLQDMGYSLERDLDFIIISHAHFDHSGALPFLFSLFPNFNRPVYTTEATKFLLPQMYADYDRVFDNTNQSMSKLEKQARTIEVRSRIISLLKTYKNNTNFVADCQPSRTGEPVPETIINFSNAGHIIGAVITTITVAGCAKIVYTGDYNTTARTTLPGATLPNCAIGADILITETTYCNISRRPSLYRDSLQLADVAETLRQNGRVLLPTSAMGLCQDIIVKVWSFWERFRLNKNKLFLATGMIKQMTDAQRILGNYSLDTTPFTSLPIYHRMREFDRRYIIPAGSASEEAVSKVMGGPSADGLASTSDSWCVISAPNQTKTGVTLDCFMQIVQDPKALVAYPGHMPLMGYNWRIIRHAAKHILFDNMKVAVPINCRATHLAFNAHVDFNGIIKTIDFLNPRAVFLIHNTAVDNVVRFSELLQEYYRKSKIICTGNDGSPIFAIPLRGYHNTSRAYLHQGMQNKNSVARLITNNIKLEELDATAGLYRLRVKGSIRDAIRSLRSHGLALIPIVGHANDKVYKIGESMYLKELKDAGEVLIQWVGEHDAYTHITKQDNGLCFK
;
A
#
# COMPACT_ATOMS: atom_id res chain seq x y z
N MET A 1 26.93 15.43 -11.87
CA MET A 1 25.56 15.34 -12.42
C MET A 1 25.43 16.28 -13.62
N PRO A 2 25.51 15.79 -14.87
CA PRO A 2 25.22 16.63 -16.03
C PRO A 2 23.69 16.73 -16.17
N GLY A 3 23.07 17.71 -15.49
CA GLY A 3 21.63 17.97 -15.59
C GLY A 3 20.97 18.56 -14.34
N VAL A 4 21.54 18.33 -13.15
CA VAL A 4 21.16 19.02 -11.90
C VAL A 4 22.22 20.09 -11.67
N GLN A 5 22.14 21.18 -12.43
CA GLN A 5 23.12 22.26 -12.39
C GLN A 5 22.62 23.47 -11.60
N ASN A 6 21.30 23.60 -11.38
CA ASN A 6 20.71 24.72 -10.66
C ASN A 6 20.32 24.33 -9.23
N CYS A 7 20.52 25.27 -8.30
CA CYS A 7 20.16 25.12 -6.88
C CYS A 7 18.66 24.91 -6.61
N CYS A 8 17.80 24.94 -7.63
CA CYS A 8 16.34 24.91 -7.51
C CYS A 8 15.67 23.72 -8.22
N ASP A 9 16.45 22.80 -8.80
CA ASP A 9 15.88 21.59 -9.43
C ASP A 9 15.43 20.61 -8.35
N ILE A 10 14.21 20.07 -8.45
CA ILE A 10 13.73 19.04 -7.53
C ILE A 10 13.57 17.73 -8.28
N VAL A 11 14.25 16.70 -7.79
CA VAL A 11 14.19 15.34 -8.34
C VAL A 11 13.48 14.44 -7.34
N VAL A 12 12.43 13.76 -7.78
CA VAL A 12 11.72 12.76 -6.99
C VAL A 12 11.91 11.40 -7.65
N ILE A 13 12.49 10.47 -6.88
CA ILE A 13 12.86 9.11 -7.31
C ILE A 13 12.11 8.12 -6.43
N PRO A 14 11.04 7.51 -6.93
CA PRO A 14 10.38 6.42 -6.21
C PRO A 14 11.31 5.20 -6.16
N LEU A 15 11.76 4.83 -4.97
CA LEU A 15 12.59 3.63 -4.73
C LEU A 15 11.72 2.41 -4.41
N GLY A 16 10.59 2.66 -3.75
CA GLY A 16 9.49 1.72 -3.61
C GLY A 16 8.52 1.89 -4.78
N MET A 17 8.47 0.93 -5.69
CA MET A 17 7.57 0.96 -6.85
C MET A 17 6.92 -0.40 -7.11
N SER A 18 5.63 -0.45 -6.85
CA SER A 18 4.65 -1.21 -7.61
C SER A 18 3.43 -0.28 -7.69
N PRO A 19 2.57 -0.29 -8.71
CA PRO A 19 1.35 0.52 -8.72
C PRO A 19 0.30 -0.04 -7.73
N ARG A 20 0.78 -0.64 -6.64
CA ARG A 20 0.09 -1.42 -5.62
C ARG A 20 0.58 -0.91 -4.28
N ILE A 21 -0.32 -0.82 -3.31
CA ILE A 21 -0.02 -0.57 -1.91
C ILE A 21 1.13 -1.47 -1.43
N GLY A 22 2.15 -0.85 -0.84
CA GLY A 22 3.31 -1.54 -0.29
C GLY A 22 4.61 -0.77 -0.50
N ASN A 23 5.61 -1.10 0.32
CA ASN A 23 6.99 -0.64 0.25
C ASN A 23 7.27 0.85 -0.07
N SER A 24 6.40 1.78 0.38
CA SER A 24 6.52 3.23 0.16
C SER A 24 7.91 3.75 0.53
N CYS A 25 8.57 4.39 -0.43
CA CYS A 25 9.94 4.88 -0.28
C CYS A 25 10.28 5.83 -1.43
N TYR A 26 10.41 7.13 -1.15
CA TYR A 26 10.64 8.16 -2.15
C TYR A 26 11.90 8.97 -1.81
N LEU A 27 12.91 8.90 -2.67
CA LEU A 27 14.10 9.74 -2.56
C LEU A 27 13.83 11.09 -3.22
N VAL A 28 14.09 12.16 -2.49
CA VAL A 28 13.94 13.53 -2.97
C VAL A 28 15.28 14.23 -2.91
N ILE A 29 15.70 14.81 -4.03
CA ILE A 29 16.94 15.56 -4.16
C ILE A 29 16.59 16.99 -4.58
N VAL A 30 17.07 17.97 -3.83
CA VAL A 30 16.89 19.40 -4.08
C VAL A 30 18.24 20.00 -4.46
N GLY A 31 18.41 20.28 -5.76
CA GLY A 31 19.66 20.72 -6.36
C GLY A 31 20.81 19.72 -6.10
N SER A 32 22.01 20.24 -5.86
CA SER A 32 23.16 19.47 -5.39
C SER A 32 23.31 19.47 -3.87
N LYS A 33 22.32 19.99 -3.12
CA LYS A 33 22.52 20.50 -1.77
C LYS A 33 21.85 19.69 -0.67
N VAL A 34 20.62 19.22 -0.90
CA VAL A 34 19.83 18.52 0.12
C VAL A 34 19.17 17.29 -0.48
N SER A 35 19.25 16.16 0.20
CA SER A 35 18.67 14.89 -0.22
C SER A 35 18.07 14.12 0.95
N PHE A 36 16.82 13.68 0.83
CA PHE A 36 16.13 12.99 1.91
C PHE A 36 15.20 11.89 1.40
N LEU A 37 14.89 10.96 2.30
CA LEU A 37 13.99 9.85 2.02
C LEU A 37 12.65 10.07 2.74
N LEU A 38 11.56 9.94 1.99
CA LEU A 38 10.20 9.94 2.50
C LEU A 38 9.72 8.49 2.59
N ASP A 39 9.52 8.01 3.81
CA ASP A 39 9.20 6.63 4.17
C ASP A 39 10.21 5.57 3.70
N CYS A 40 10.14 4.39 4.29
CA CYS A 40 10.96 3.22 3.96
C CYS A 40 10.19 1.94 4.33
N GLY A 41 9.20 1.59 3.51
CA GLY A 41 8.25 0.51 3.78
C GLY A 41 8.66 -0.87 3.29
N LEU A 42 8.00 -1.91 3.81
CA LEU A 42 8.07 -3.29 3.33
C LEU A 42 6.71 -3.79 2.84
N ARG A 43 6.70 -4.54 1.74
CA ARG A 43 5.54 -5.30 1.26
C ARG A 43 5.61 -6.74 1.77
N THR A 44 4.73 -7.10 2.70
CA THR A 44 4.77 -8.39 3.42
C THR A 44 4.31 -9.59 2.58
N SER A 45 3.48 -9.35 1.57
CA SER A 45 2.80 -10.39 0.78
C SER A 45 3.35 -10.55 -0.65
N ALA A 46 4.53 -10.00 -0.93
CA ALA A 46 5.15 -10.03 -2.24
C ALA A 46 6.23 -11.12 -2.37
N PRO A 47 6.51 -11.60 -3.60
CA PRO A 47 7.65 -12.47 -3.87
C PRO A 47 8.98 -11.81 -3.46
N ASP A 48 9.97 -12.65 -3.17
CA ASP A 48 11.31 -12.19 -2.85
C ASP A 48 11.90 -11.33 -3.97
N GLY A 49 12.60 -10.26 -3.57
CA GLY A 49 13.12 -9.23 -4.48
C GLY A 49 12.16 -8.05 -4.72
N GLU A 50 10.86 -8.19 -4.43
CA GLU A 50 9.89 -7.10 -4.56
C GLU A 50 9.26 -6.65 -3.23
N ARG A 51 9.82 -7.12 -2.11
CA ARG A 51 9.33 -6.82 -0.75
C ARG A 51 9.91 -5.52 -0.22
N VAL A 52 11.20 -5.27 -0.50
CA VAL A 52 11.93 -4.07 -0.08
C VAL A 52 12.01 -3.04 -1.21
N PRO A 53 12.23 -1.76 -0.91
CA PRO A 53 12.56 -0.75 -1.90
C PRO A 53 13.90 -1.05 -2.60
N SER A 54 14.04 -0.55 -3.82
CA SER A 54 15.26 -0.70 -4.61
C SER A 54 16.35 0.27 -4.16
N PHE A 55 17.05 -0.05 -3.06
CA PHE A 55 18.06 0.84 -2.49
C PHE A 55 19.33 1.02 -3.34
N LYS A 56 19.56 0.14 -4.32
CA LYS A 56 20.72 0.14 -5.22
C LYS A 56 20.31 0.24 -6.69
N LEU A 57 19.33 1.09 -7.00
CA LEU A 57 18.93 1.33 -8.39
C LEU A 57 20.13 1.75 -9.25
N LYS A 58 20.25 1.15 -10.44
CA LYS A 58 21.34 1.45 -11.39
C LYS A 58 21.43 2.94 -11.72
N CYS A 59 20.29 3.60 -11.89
CA CYS A 59 20.28 5.04 -12.18
C CYS A 59 20.93 5.89 -11.08
N LEU A 60 20.82 5.50 -9.80
CA LEU A 60 21.53 6.18 -8.72
C LEU A 60 23.05 6.03 -8.93
N GLN A 61 23.51 4.83 -9.27
CA GLN A 61 24.91 4.56 -9.56
C GLN A 61 25.40 5.34 -10.79
N ASP A 62 24.60 5.38 -11.86
CA ASP A 62 24.90 6.15 -13.09
C ASP A 62 24.98 7.67 -12.80
N MET A 63 24.19 8.16 -11.85
CA MET A 63 24.28 9.54 -11.34
C MET A 63 25.45 9.76 -10.37
N GLY A 64 26.18 8.70 -10.01
CA GLY A 64 27.21 8.73 -8.99
C GLY A 64 26.66 8.94 -7.58
N TYR A 65 25.37 8.68 -7.34
CA TYR A 65 24.67 8.84 -6.06
C TYR A 65 24.59 7.51 -5.29
N SER A 66 24.87 7.55 -3.99
CA SER A 66 24.72 6.43 -3.05
C SER A 66 23.94 6.88 -1.83
N LEU A 67 22.88 6.13 -1.45
CA LEU A 67 22.11 6.43 -0.25
C LEU A 67 22.97 6.47 1.01
N GLU A 68 23.97 5.58 1.13
CA GLU A 68 24.84 5.53 2.31
C GLU A 68 25.61 6.84 2.51
N ARG A 69 25.99 7.48 1.41
CA ARG A 69 26.95 8.57 1.38
C ARG A 69 26.28 9.93 1.23
N ASP A 70 25.24 10.02 0.40
CA ASP A 70 24.62 11.26 -0.08
C ASP A 70 23.32 11.64 0.63
N LEU A 71 22.63 10.70 1.28
CA LEU A 71 21.37 11.01 1.94
C LEU A 71 21.64 11.82 3.21
N ASP A 72 20.86 12.88 3.45
CA ASP A 72 20.94 13.69 4.68
C ASP A 72 20.14 13.07 5.81
N PHE A 73 18.87 12.74 5.56
CA PHE A 73 17.95 12.24 6.57
C PHE A 73 16.80 11.42 5.98
N ILE A 74 16.07 10.73 6.86
CA ILE A 74 14.86 9.99 6.54
C ILE A 74 13.70 10.59 7.32
N ILE A 75 12.51 10.66 6.73
CA ILE A 75 11.26 11.00 7.41
C ILE A 75 10.35 9.77 7.35
N ILE A 76 9.82 9.35 8.50
CA ILE A 76 8.78 8.32 8.58
C ILE A 76 7.46 8.98 8.96
N SER A 77 6.51 8.94 8.03
CA SER A 77 5.18 9.53 8.17
C SER A 77 4.38 8.86 9.28
N HIS A 78 4.40 7.52 9.34
CA HIS A 78 3.67 6.75 10.33
C HIS A 78 4.18 5.30 10.47
N ALA A 79 3.71 4.60 11.51
CA ALA A 79 4.23 3.30 11.93
C ALA A 79 3.78 2.10 11.08
N HIS A 80 2.92 2.26 10.06
CA HIS A 80 2.54 1.10 9.25
C HIS A 80 3.74 0.50 8.51
N PHE A 81 3.67 -0.79 8.27
CA PHE A 81 4.81 -1.57 7.80
C PHE A 81 5.17 -1.26 6.35
N ASP A 82 4.20 -0.91 5.54
CA ASP A 82 4.36 -0.41 4.18
C ASP A 82 4.92 1.01 4.11
N HIS A 83 5.18 1.67 5.24
CA HIS A 83 5.86 2.97 5.33
C HIS A 83 7.15 2.95 6.16
N SER A 84 7.34 1.95 7.03
CA SER A 84 8.48 1.89 7.96
C SER A 84 9.24 0.56 8.01
N GLY A 85 8.63 -0.51 7.46
CA GLY A 85 9.09 -1.89 7.66
C GLY A 85 10.42 -2.23 6.98
N ALA A 86 10.89 -1.43 6.02
CA ALA A 86 12.17 -1.66 5.34
C ALA A 86 13.34 -0.87 5.94
N LEU A 87 13.14 -0.07 6.98
CA LEU A 87 14.24 0.59 7.69
C LEU A 87 15.32 -0.39 8.15
N PRO A 88 15.00 -1.55 8.80
CA PRO A 88 16.04 -2.50 9.19
C PRO A 88 16.80 -3.11 8.01
N PHE A 89 16.17 -3.21 6.84
CA PHE A 89 16.81 -3.70 5.62
C PHE A 89 17.78 -2.68 5.03
N LEU A 90 17.39 -1.40 5.00
CA LEU A 90 18.26 -0.31 4.57
C LEU A 90 19.53 -0.26 5.45
N PHE A 91 19.35 -0.32 6.77
CA PHE A 91 20.45 -0.28 7.75
C PHE A 91 21.34 -1.52 7.71
N SER A 92 20.78 -2.68 7.35
CA SER A 92 21.55 -3.91 7.14
C SER A 92 22.39 -3.84 5.85
N LEU A 93 21.83 -3.23 4.80
CA LEU A 93 22.50 -3.09 3.51
C LEU A 93 23.66 -2.09 3.55
N PHE A 94 23.58 -1.10 4.43
CA PHE A 94 24.56 -0.03 4.59
C PHE A 94 25.02 0.03 6.06
N PRO A 95 26.03 -0.78 6.46
CA PRO A 95 26.47 -0.87 7.85
C PRO A 95 26.99 0.45 8.43
N ASN A 96 27.51 1.36 7.61
CA ASN A 96 28.01 2.66 8.05
C ASN A 96 26.97 3.77 7.96
N PHE A 97 25.72 3.43 7.59
CA PHE A 97 24.65 4.39 7.47
C PHE A 97 24.25 4.96 8.84
N ASN A 98 24.46 6.27 9.00
CA ASN A 98 24.32 7.00 10.25
C ASN A 98 23.58 8.33 10.03
N ARG A 99 22.37 8.26 9.47
CA ARG A 99 21.52 9.43 9.18
C ARG A 99 20.36 9.51 10.16
N PRO A 100 19.96 10.72 10.61
CA PRO A 100 18.81 10.87 11.49
C PRO A 100 17.53 10.43 10.79
N VAL A 101 16.63 9.86 11.59
CA VAL A 101 15.30 9.43 11.15
C VAL A 101 14.28 10.25 11.92
N TYR A 102 13.58 11.15 11.23
CA TYR A 102 12.56 12.02 11.82
C TYR A 102 11.20 11.37 11.82
N THR A 103 10.52 11.42 12.96
CA THR A 103 9.13 10.95 13.08
C THR A 103 8.45 11.54 14.31
N THR A 104 7.25 11.09 14.66
CA THR A 104 6.57 11.48 15.91
C THR A 104 6.91 10.55 17.06
N GLU A 105 6.72 11.02 18.30
CA GLU A 105 6.85 10.19 19.51
C GLU A 105 5.99 8.92 19.44
N ALA A 106 4.76 9.07 18.96
CA ALA A 106 3.85 7.95 18.79
C ALA A 106 4.39 6.92 17.79
N THR A 107 4.88 7.35 16.63
CA THR A 107 5.49 6.42 15.66
C THR A 107 6.74 5.74 16.25
N LYS A 108 7.64 6.49 16.91
CA LYS A 108 8.82 5.92 17.59
C LYS A 108 8.44 4.85 18.62
N PHE A 109 7.38 5.06 19.39
CA PHE A 109 6.87 4.09 20.36
C PHE A 109 6.32 2.81 19.69
N LEU A 110 5.70 2.94 18.52
CA LEU A 110 5.06 1.83 17.82
C LEU A 110 6.02 0.98 16.98
N LEU A 111 7.11 1.56 16.45
CA LEU A 111 8.04 0.84 15.57
C LEU A 111 8.59 -0.49 16.15
N PRO A 112 9.06 -0.56 17.42
CA PRO A 112 9.52 -1.83 17.99
C PRO A 112 8.44 -2.92 18.02
N GLN A 113 7.19 -2.53 18.28
CA GLN A 113 6.06 -3.46 18.30
C GLN A 113 5.75 -3.99 16.91
N MET A 114 5.81 -3.12 15.90
CA MET A 114 5.65 -3.50 14.49
C MET A 114 6.73 -4.48 14.02
N TYR A 115 8.00 -4.25 14.43
CA TYR A 115 9.09 -5.16 14.11
C TYR A 115 8.96 -6.53 14.79
N ALA A 116 8.51 -6.56 16.05
CA ALA A 116 8.27 -7.80 16.78
C ALA A 116 7.11 -8.62 16.19
N ASP A 117 6.04 -7.95 15.74
CA ASP A 117 4.92 -8.62 15.08
C ASP A 117 5.35 -9.24 13.73
N TYR A 118 6.14 -8.50 12.94
CA TYR A 118 6.70 -9.03 11.70
C TYR A 118 7.54 -10.29 11.93
N ASP A 119 8.40 -10.31 12.95
CA ASP A 119 9.21 -11.49 13.30
C ASP A 119 8.33 -12.69 13.62
N ARG A 120 7.32 -12.48 14.46
CA ARG A 120 6.37 -13.52 14.86
C ARG A 120 5.61 -14.08 13.66
N VAL A 121 5.11 -13.22 12.78
CA VAL A 121 4.41 -13.64 11.56
C VAL A 121 5.36 -14.42 10.66
N PHE A 122 6.58 -13.93 10.46
CA PHE A 122 7.58 -14.59 9.62
C PHE A 122 7.91 -16.00 10.14
N ASP A 123 8.18 -16.14 11.44
CA ASP A 123 8.59 -17.41 12.05
C ASP A 123 7.50 -18.49 11.91
N ASN A 124 6.23 -18.09 11.80
CA ASN A 124 5.10 -18.99 11.56
C ASN A 124 4.95 -19.46 10.09
N THR A 125 5.69 -18.89 9.14
CA THR A 125 5.55 -19.22 7.70
C THR A 125 6.44 -20.36 7.21
N ASN A 126 7.32 -20.92 8.05
CA ASN A 126 8.34 -21.92 7.67
C ASN A 126 9.20 -21.51 6.46
N GLN A 127 9.26 -20.21 6.13
CA GLN A 127 10.04 -19.69 5.02
C GLN A 127 11.53 -19.65 5.36
N SER A 128 12.37 -20.00 4.39
CA SER A 128 13.82 -19.85 4.53
C SER A 128 14.19 -18.38 4.50
N MET A 129 14.86 -17.92 5.56
CA MET A 129 15.31 -16.55 5.71
C MET A 129 16.53 -16.25 4.83
N SER A 130 16.45 -15.19 4.02
CA SER A 130 17.63 -14.65 3.34
C SER A 130 18.64 -14.06 4.35
N LYS A 131 19.90 -13.93 3.94
CA LYS A 131 20.95 -13.33 4.77
C LYS A 131 20.59 -11.89 5.19
N LEU A 132 20.02 -11.12 4.27
CA LEU A 132 19.61 -9.74 4.52
C LEU A 132 18.48 -9.67 5.55
N GLU A 133 17.49 -10.55 5.46
CA GLU A 133 16.41 -10.61 6.45
C GLU A 133 16.93 -11.02 7.84
N LYS A 134 17.88 -11.96 7.93
CA LYS A 134 18.48 -12.34 9.22
C LYS A 134 19.16 -11.14 9.87
N GLN A 135 19.91 -10.37 9.08
CA GLN A 135 20.57 -9.16 9.55
C GLN A 135 19.57 -8.07 9.96
N ALA A 136 18.50 -7.88 9.19
CA ALA A 136 17.44 -6.89 9.48
C ALA A 136 16.67 -7.17 10.78
N ARG A 137 16.71 -8.40 11.29
CA ARG A 137 16.04 -8.80 12.54
C ARG A 137 16.95 -8.73 13.77
N THR A 138 18.23 -8.39 13.62
CA THR A 138 19.14 -8.34 14.77
C THR A 138 18.80 -7.17 15.71
N ILE A 139 19.03 -7.38 17.00
CA ILE A 139 18.89 -6.35 18.03
C ILE A 139 19.84 -5.19 17.75
N GLU A 140 21.04 -5.46 17.21
CA GLU A 140 22.03 -4.45 16.86
C GLU A 140 21.49 -3.45 15.83
N VAL A 141 20.97 -3.94 14.69
CA VAL A 141 20.43 -3.09 13.63
C VAL A 141 19.25 -2.26 14.14
N ARG A 142 18.33 -2.89 14.87
CA ARG A 142 17.14 -2.20 15.39
C ARG A 142 17.50 -1.18 16.47
N SER A 143 18.40 -1.52 17.39
CA SER A 143 18.88 -0.58 18.41
C SER A 143 19.54 0.64 17.79
N ARG A 144 20.32 0.46 16.71
CA ARG A 144 20.91 1.57 15.95
C ARG A 144 19.85 2.47 15.30
N ILE A 145 18.78 1.90 14.77
CA ILE A 145 17.66 2.69 14.25
C ILE A 145 17.03 3.51 15.37
N ILE A 146 16.75 2.87 16.51
CA ILE A 146 16.11 3.55 17.66
C ILE A 146 16.97 4.70 18.18
N SER A 147 18.30 4.55 18.23
CA SER A 147 19.20 5.63 18.67
C SER A 147 19.25 6.82 17.70
N LEU A 148 18.92 6.61 16.43
CA LEU A 148 18.89 7.66 15.40
C LEU A 148 17.52 8.30 15.19
N LEU A 149 16.47 7.78 15.85
CA LEU A 149 15.14 8.36 15.81
C LEU A 149 15.08 9.68 16.58
N LYS A 150 14.88 10.77 15.82
CA LYS A 150 14.61 12.11 16.33
C LYS A 150 13.13 12.41 16.23
N THR A 151 12.52 12.82 17.33
CA THR A 151 11.08 12.97 17.46
C THR A 151 10.66 14.41 17.63
N TYR A 152 9.60 14.80 16.91
CA TYR A 152 9.05 16.15 16.97
C TYR A 152 7.53 16.11 17.10
N LYS A 153 6.98 17.16 17.72
CA LYS A 153 5.54 17.32 17.94
C LYS A 153 4.89 17.88 16.69
N ASN A 154 3.57 17.67 16.55
CA ASN A 154 2.84 18.30 15.46
C ASN A 154 2.84 19.83 15.61
N ASN A 155 2.69 20.51 14.49
CA ASN A 155 2.68 21.95 14.33
C ASN A 155 3.94 22.66 14.87
N THR A 156 5.05 21.93 15.03
CA THR A 156 6.34 22.51 15.41
C THR A 156 7.29 22.49 14.22
N ASN A 157 7.93 23.64 13.96
CA ASN A 157 9.02 23.74 13.00
C ASN A 157 10.31 23.29 13.65
N PHE A 158 11.12 22.53 12.93
CA PHE A 158 12.48 22.19 13.34
C PHE A 158 13.42 22.20 12.14
N VAL A 159 14.69 22.46 12.42
CA VAL A 159 15.76 22.46 11.41
C VAL A 159 16.28 21.03 11.25
N ALA A 160 16.36 20.57 10.00
CA ALA A 160 16.91 19.27 9.67
C ALA A 160 18.44 19.28 9.73
N ASP A 161 19.03 18.15 10.13
CA ASP A 161 20.47 17.94 10.19
C ASP A 161 20.99 17.53 8.80
N CYS A 162 21.17 18.52 7.94
CA CYS A 162 21.78 18.30 6.62
C CYS A 162 23.30 18.10 6.74
N GLN A 163 23.86 17.24 5.90
CA GLN A 163 25.29 17.01 5.84
C GLN A 163 25.98 18.20 5.15
N PRO A 164 27.24 18.51 5.50
CA PRO A 164 28.02 19.50 4.79
C PRO A 164 28.10 19.18 3.28
N SER A 165 27.98 20.21 2.44
CA SER A 165 28.07 20.03 1.00
C SER A 165 29.45 19.50 0.60
N ARG A 166 29.47 18.53 -0.31
CA ARG A 166 30.73 18.02 -0.88
C ARG A 166 31.43 19.00 -1.81
N THR A 167 30.69 19.96 -2.36
CA THR A 167 31.26 21.01 -3.22
C THR A 167 31.78 22.19 -2.40
N GLY A 168 31.65 22.17 -1.07
CA GLY A 168 32.02 23.27 -0.18
C GLY A 168 31.00 24.42 -0.15
N GLU A 169 29.92 24.34 -0.94
CA GLU A 169 28.86 25.35 -0.94
C GLU A 169 28.04 25.34 0.35
N PRO A 170 27.53 26.50 0.81
CA PRO A 170 26.59 26.55 1.91
C PRO A 170 25.34 25.71 1.62
N VAL A 171 24.99 24.85 2.58
CA VAL A 171 23.77 24.05 2.56
C VAL A 171 22.61 24.92 3.04
N PRO A 172 21.52 25.05 2.27
CA PRO A 172 20.39 25.86 2.66
C PRO A 172 19.71 25.27 3.90
N GLU A 173 19.25 26.16 4.79
CA GLU A 173 18.47 25.74 5.94
C GLU A 173 17.22 24.98 5.48
N THR A 174 16.99 23.82 6.07
CA THR A 174 15.84 22.97 5.76
C THR A 174 14.95 22.89 6.98
N ILE A 175 13.76 23.49 6.89
CA ILE A 175 12.76 23.51 7.95
C ILE A 175 11.73 22.42 7.66
N ILE A 176 11.49 21.56 8.64
CA ILE A 176 10.46 20.52 8.59
C ILE A 176 9.34 20.88 9.57
N ASN A 177 8.09 20.69 9.13
CA ASN A 177 6.90 20.79 9.96
C ASN A 177 6.07 19.52 9.82
N PHE A 178 5.69 18.92 10.95
CA PHE A 178 4.74 17.81 11.00
C PHE A 178 3.35 18.32 11.33
N SER A 179 2.32 17.87 10.62
CA SER A 179 0.91 18.16 10.91
C SER A 179 0.14 16.85 10.98
N ASN A 180 -0.89 16.77 11.83
CA ASN A 180 -1.68 15.54 11.97
C ASN A 180 -2.24 15.06 10.62
N ALA A 181 -2.05 13.79 10.28
CA ALA A 181 -2.60 13.17 9.09
C ALA A 181 -3.98 12.51 9.31
N GLY A 182 -4.41 12.27 10.56
CA GLY A 182 -5.72 11.67 10.84
C GLY A 182 -5.87 10.19 10.43
N HIS A 183 -4.78 9.51 10.05
CA HIS A 183 -4.77 8.12 9.56
C HIS A 183 -4.54 7.06 10.66
N ILE A 184 -3.47 7.19 11.44
CA ILE A 184 -3.24 6.46 12.68
C ILE A 184 -2.69 7.42 13.74
N ILE A 185 -2.63 7.00 15.01
CA ILE A 185 -2.01 7.82 16.03
C ILE A 185 -0.53 8.08 15.69
N GLY A 186 -0.12 9.35 15.70
CA GLY A 186 1.23 9.75 15.32
C GLY A 186 1.47 9.90 13.82
N ALA A 187 0.49 9.65 12.96
CA ALA A 187 0.63 9.85 11.52
C ALA A 187 0.71 11.34 11.16
N VAL A 188 1.63 11.69 10.27
CA VAL A 188 1.88 13.10 9.91
C VAL A 188 1.93 13.38 8.41
N ILE A 189 1.31 14.50 8.03
CA ILE A 189 1.61 15.23 6.81
C ILE A 189 2.86 16.06 7.09
N THR A 190 3.86 15.96 6.23
CA THR A 190 5.15 16.62 6.39
C THR A 190 5.30 17.74 5.37
N THR A 191 5.63 18.94 5.85
CA THR A 191 6.03 20.08 5.01
C THR A 191 7.53 20.28 5.16
N ILE A 192 8.26 20.22 4.05
CA ILE A 192 9.71 20.46 3.99
C ILE A 192 9.95 21.74 3.20
N THR A 193 10.55 22.73 3.85
CA THR A 193 10.94 24.00 3.23
C THR A 193 12.46 24.09 3.20
N VAL A 194 13.04 23.99 2.01
CA VAL A 194 14.47 24.23 1.77
C VAL A 194 14.63 25.70 1.40
N ALA A 195 15.27 26.48 2.26
CA ALA A 195 15.34 27.93 2.19
C ALA A 195 15.81 28.41 0.81
N GLY A 196 14.99 29.24 0.15
CA GLY A 196 15.30 29.78 -1.16
C GLY A 196 15.28 28.78 -2.31
N CYS A 197 15.00 27.50 -2.08
CA CYS A 197 15.05 26.45 -3.10
C CYS A 197 13.67 25.83 -3.39
N ALA A 198 13.02 25.25 -2.37
CA ALA A 198 11.87 24.37 -2.56
C ALA A 198 10.91 24.33 -1.37
N LYS A 199 9.61 24.17 -1.66
CA LYS A 199 8.59 23.78 -0.68
C LYS A 199 7.89 22.50 -1.12
N ILE A 200 8.02 21.44 -0.32
CA ILE A 200 7.53 20.09 -0.64
C ILE A 200 6.58 19.62 0.47
N VAL A 201 5.47 19.02 0.08
CA VAL A 201 4.49 18.44 1.00
C VAL A 201 4.37 16.96 0.71
N TYR A 202 4.52 16.14 1.75
CA TYR A 202 4.32 14.69 1.69
C TYR A 202 3.22 14.30 2.65
N THR A 203 2.14 13.69 2.17
CA THR A 203 1.01 13.36 3.04
C THR A 203 1.18 12.06 3.80
N GLY A 204 2.00 11.12 3.30
CA GLY A 204 1.86 9.71 3.67
C GLY A 204 0.41 9.26 3.46
N ASP A 205 -0.05 8.36 4.32
CA ASP A 205 -1.47 8.04 4.43
C ASP A 205 -2.16 9.03 5.37
N TYR A 206 -3.28 9.59 4.93
CA TYR A 206 -4.00 10.63 5.64
C TYR A 206 -5.52 10.49 5.48
N ASN A 207 -6.30 11.11 6.36
CA ASN A 207 -7.75 11.17 6.25
C ASN A 207 -8.25 12.53 6.72
N THR A 208 -8.90 13.29 5.84
CA THR A 208 -9.45 14.61 6.16
C THR A 208 -10.72 14.55 7.00
N THR A 209 -11.35 13.39 7.11
CA THR A 209 -12.57 13.19 7.91
C THR A 209 -12.21 12.71 9.31
N ALA A 210 -12.74 13.38 10.33
CA ALA A 210 -12.62 12.95 11.71
C ALA A 210 -13.32 11.60 11.95
N ARG A 211 -12.66 10.74 12.71
CA ARG A 211 -13.18 9.45 13.17
C ARG A 211 -13.43 9.49 14.67
N THR A 212 -14.02 8.43 15.21
CA THR A 212 -14.36 8.35 16.64
C THR A 212 -13.11 8.40 17.50
N THR A 213 -12.01 7.81 17.01
CA THR A 213 -10.75 7.67 17.76
C THR A 213 -9.65 8.64 17.34
N LEU A 214 -9.82 9.38 16.24
CA LEU A 214 -8.79 10.28 15.70
C LEU A 214 -9.41 11.50 15.00
N PRO A 215 -8.86 12.72 15.20
CA PRO A 215 -9.26 13.89 14.44
C PRO A 215 -8.89 13.74 12.96
N GLY A 216 -9.57 14.50 12.10
CA GLY A 216 -9.21 14.59 10.69
C GLY A 216 -7.85 15.27 10.49
N ALA A 217 -7.28 15.09 9.30
CA ALA A 217 -6.01 15.70 8.92
C ALA A 217 -6.05 17.23 9.04
N THR A 218 -4.97 17.80 9.56
CA THR A 218 -4.75 19.25 9.61
C THR A 218 -3.82 19.63 8.47
N LEU A 219 -4.30 20.42 7.51
CA LEU A 219 -3.46 20.95 6.44
C LEU A 219 -2.76 22.22 6.93
N PRO A 220 -1.42 22.27 6.96
CA PRO A 220 -0.72 23.41 7.54
C PRO A 220 -0.69 24.62 6.60
N ASN A 221 -0.95 25.82 7.13
CA ASN A 221 -0.87 27.07 6.35
C ASN A 221 0.53 27.30 5.74
N CYS A 222 1.60 26.82 6.39
CA CYS A 222 2.96 26.94 5.85
C CYS A 222 3.15 26.18 4.54
N ALA A 223 2.30 25.18 4.25
CA ALA A 223 2.32 24.38 3.03
C ALA A 223 1.61 25.03 1.83
N ILE A 224 0.88 26.14 2.01
CA ILE A 224 0.21 26.84 0.91
C ILE A 224 1.26 27.31 -0.12
N GLY A 225 0.94 27.11 -1.40
CA GLY A 225 1.82 27.41 -2.52
C GLY A 225 3.01 26.45 -2.61
N ALA A 226 2.82 25.19 -2.23
CA ALA A 226 3.85 24.16 -2.37
C ALA A 226 4.32 24.03 -3.82
N ASP A 227 5.63 23.85 -4.02
CA ASP A 227 6.15 23.53 -5.35
C ASP A 227 5.75 22.09 -5.74
N ILE A 228 5.78 21.17 -4.77
CA ILE A 228 5.40 19.77 -4.95
C ILE A 228 4.47 19.32 -3.82
N LEU A 229 3.35 18.69 -4.18
CA LEU A 229 2.54 17.84 -3.31
C LEU A 229 2.72 16.38 -3.72
N ILE A 230 3.10 15.51 -2.80
CA ILE A 230 3.13 14.05 -2.97
C ILE A 230 2.02 13.48 -2.08
N THR A 231 1.00 12.87 -2.68
CA THR A 231 -0.23 12.47 -1.98
C THR A 231 -0.73 11.08 -2.36
N GLU A 232 -1.26 10.34 -1.37
CA GLU A 232 -1.85 9.02 -1.58
C GLU A 232 -3.13 9.08 -2.45
N THR A 233 -3.47 7.95 -3.08
CA THR A 233 -4.68 7.83 -3.91
C THR A 233 -5.47 6.55 -3.67
N THR A 234 -5.34 5.95 -2.48
CA THR A 234 -5.99 4.70 -2.07
C THR A 234 -7.47 4.61 -2.46
N TYR A 235 -8.23 5.70 -2.26
CA TYR A 235 -9.65 5.82 -2.60
C TYR A 235 -9.96 6.97 -3.56
N CYS A 236 -9.08 7.25 -4.52
CA CYS A 236 -9.33 8.29 -5.52
C CYS A 236 -10.60 8.09 -6.35
N ASN A 237 -11.16 6.88 -6.42
CA ASN A 237 -12.40 6.60 -7.15
C ASN A 237 -13.65 6.54 -6.24
N ILE A 238 -13.51 6.79 -4.94
CA ILE A 238 -14.61 6.72 -3.99
C ILE A 238 -14.85 8.10 -3.38
N SER A 239 -16.10 8.53 -3.38
CA SER A 239 -16.55 9.75 -2.69
C SER A 239 -17.49 9.36 -1.56
N ARG A 240 -17.18 9.76 -0.32
CA ARG A 240 -18.00 9.44 0.85
C ARG A 240 -18.40 10.72 1.58
N ARG A 241 -19.69 10.84 1.90
CA ARG A 241 -20.18 11.83 2.86
C ARG A 241 -20.14 11.22 4.27
N PRO A 242 -19.43 11.84 5.23
CA PRO A 242 -19.46 11.38 6.63
C PRO A 242 -20.89 11.45 7.16
N SER A 243 -21.39 10.37 7.78
CA SER A 243 -22.73 10.34 8.36
C SER A 243 -22.82 9.27 9.44
N LEU A 244 -23.12 9.67 10.67
CA LEU A 244 -23.37 8.77 11.81
C LEU A 244 -24.53 7.79 11.54
N TYR A 245 -25.52 8.22 10.75
CA TYR A 245 -26.60 7.38 10.29
C TYR A 245 -26.11 6.27 9.35
N ARG A 246 -25.25 6.59 8.38
CA ARG A 246 -24.63 5.60 7.49
C ARG A 246 -23.71 4.63 8.25
N ASP A 247 -23.00 5.10 9.26
CA ASP A 247 -22.18 4.25 10.12
C ASP A 247 -23.02 3.22 10.87
N SER A 248 -24.19 3.62 11.37
CA SER A 248 -25.13 2.71 12.05
C SER A 248 -25.78 1.72 11.07
N LEU A 249 -26.11 2.16 9.85
CA LEU A 249 -26.67 1.27 8.81
C LEU A 249 -25.68 0.19 8.37
N GLN A 250 -24.38 0.50 8.31
CA GLN A 250 -23.37 -0.50 7.96
C GLN A 250 -23.31 -1.65 8.96
N LEU A 251 -23.66 -1.43 10.24
CA LEU A 251 -23.71 -2.49 11.25
C LEU A 251 -25.07 -3.21 11.35
N ALA A 252 -26.05 -2.88 10.50
CA ALA A 252 -27.37 -3.48 10.54
C ALA A 252 -27.31 -5.01 10.33
N ASP A 253 -26.57 -5.47 9.32
CA ASP A 253 -26.38 -6.89 9.03
C ASP A 253 -25.74 -7.63 10.22
N VAL A 254 -24.84 -6.96 10.95
CA VAL A 254 -24.21 -7.51 12.16
C VAL A 254 -25.27 -7.72 13.25
N ALA A 255 -26.10 -6.73 13.55
CA ALA A 255 -27.18 -6.87 14.53
C ALA A 255 -28.20 -7.94 14.14
N GLU A 256 -28.61 -7.99 12.87
CA GLU A 256 -29.57 -8.97 12.38
C GLU A 256 -29.02 -10.39 12.56
N THR A 257 -27.77 -10.62 12.15
CA THR A 257 -27.08 -11.90 12.29
C THR A 257 -27.09 -12.37 13.74
N LEU A 258 -26.73 -11.48 14.67
CA LEU A 258 -26.64 -11.82 16.10
C LEU A 258 -28.02 -12.09 16.71
N ARG A 259 -29.08 -11.38 16.29
CA ARG A 259 -30.46 -11.63 16.74
C ARG A 259 -31.00 -12.97 16.27
N GLN A 260 -30.52 -13.47 15.13
CA GLN A 260 -30.86 -14.79 14.59
C GLN A 260 -29.99 -15.90 15.17
N ASN A 261 -29.26 -15.62 16.27
CA ASN A 261 -28.27 -16.50 16.89
C ASN A 261 -27.13 -16.93 15.95
N GLY A 262 -26.83 -16.14 14.92
CA GLY A 262 -25.69 -16.33 14.04
C GLY A 262 -24.36 -15.87 14.65
N ARG A 263 -23.27 -16.14 13.93
CA ARG A 263 -21.90 -15.78 14.31
C ARG A 263 -21.35 -14.72 13.37
N VAL A 264 -20.59 -13.76 13.91
CA VAL A 264 -20.04 -12.64 13.13
C VAL A 264 -18.53 -12.59 13.25
N LEU A 265 -17.83 -12.47 12.12
CA LEU A 265 -16.40 -12.17 12.06
C LEU A 265 -16.18 -10.78 11.45
N LEU A 266 -15.34 -9.96 12.10
CA LEU A 266 -14.92 -8.62 11.69
C LEU A 266 -13.39 -8.59 11.50
N PRO A 267 -12.86 -8.93 10.31
CA PRO A 267 -11.42 -8.85 10.02
C PRO A 267 -10.95 -7.40 9.91
N THR A 268 -9.89 -7.02 10.64
CA THR A 268 -9.36 -5.64 10.70
C THR A 268 -7.83 -5.60 10.64
N SER A 269 -7.25 -4.44 10.30
CA SER A 269 -5.83 -4.18 10.60
C SER A 269 -5.65 -4.05 12.11
N ALA A 270 -4.58 -4.58 12.69
CA ALA A 270 -4.39 -4.50 14.15
C ALA A 270 -4.22 -3.05 14.68
N MET A 271 -3.84 -2.11 13.82
CA MET A 271 -3.62 -0.70 14.14
C MET A 271 -4.50 0.20 13.26
N GLY A 272 -4.99 1.31 13.82
CA GLY A 272 -5.72 2.34 13.10
C GLY A 272 -7.22 2.10 13.08
N LEU A 273 -7.73 1.53 11.98
CA LEU A 273 -9.17 1.36 11.78
C LEU A 273 -9.79 0.42 12.83
N CYS A 274 -9.07 -0.59 13.32
CA CYS A 274 -9.59 -1.52 14.32
C CYS A 274 -10.05 -0.80 15.59
N GLN A 275 -9.28 0.15 16.11
CA GLN A 275 -9.66 0.87 17.33
C GLN A 275 -10.93 1.70 17.12
N ASP A 276 -11.13 2.27 15.92
CA ASP A 276 -12.38 2.95 15.57
C ASP A 276 -13.56 1.96 15.47
N ILE A 277 -13.35 0.78 14.88
CA ILE A 277 -14.36 -0.28 14.78
C ILE A 277 -14.74 -0.82 16.17
N ILE A 278 -13.78 -1.05 17.08
CA ILE A 278 -14.05 -1.51 18.44
C ILE A 278 -15.02 -0.54 19.13
N VAL A 279 -14.75 0.77 19.04
CA VAL A 279 -15.59 1.80 19.65
C VAL A 279 -16.99 1.87 19.01
N LYS A 280 -17.07 1.78 17.68
CA LYS A 280 -18.36 1.80 16.95
C LYS A 280 -19.21 0.57 17.27
N VAL A 281 -18.62 -0.62 17.19
CA VAL A 281 -19.29 -1.90 17.49
C VAL A 281 -19.79 -1.92 18.92
N TRP A 282 -18.99 -1.44 19.87
CA TRP A 282 -19.40 -1.41 21.26
C TRP A 282 -20.52 -0.38 21.53
N SER A 283 -20.43 0.83 20.98
CA SER A 283 -21.53 1.82 21.06
C SER A 283 -22.83 1.27 20.44
N PHE A 284 -22.69 0.51 19.35
CA PHE A 284 -23.79 -0.19 18.71
C PHE A 284 -24.35 -1.32 19.59
N TRP A 285 -23.49 -2.07 20.27
CA TRP A 285 -23.85 -3.14 21.22
C TRP A 285 -24.75 -2.64 22.35
N GLU A 286 -24.36 -1.52 22.98
CA GLU A 286 -25.13 -0.88 24.06
C GLU A 286 -26.49 -0.40 23.54
N ARG A 287 -26.50 0.30 22.40
CA ARG A 287 -27.70 0.89 21.81
C ARG A 287 -28.75 -0.15 21.42
N PHE A 288 -28.31 -1.28 20.86
CA PHE A 288 -29.21 -2.33 20.40
C PHE A 288 -29.44 -3.45 21.43
N ARG A 289 -28.93 -3.29 22.66
CA ARG A 289 -29.08 -4.22 23.79
C ARG A 289 -28.69 -5.65 23.42
N LEU A 290 -27.57 -5.81 22.73
CA LEU A 290 -27.02 -7.10 22.30
C LEU A 290 -26.29 -7.85 23.45
N ASN A 291 -26.62 -7.54 24.70
CA ASN A 291 -25.92 -8.02 25.90
C ASN A 291 -26.02 -9.54 26.11
N LYS A 292 -26.95 -10.20 25.40
CA LYS A 292 -27.08 -11.68 25.39
C LYS A 292 -26.06 -12.35 24.47
N ASN A 293 -25.48 -11.61 23.52
CA ASN A 293 -24.49 -12.11 22.58
C ASN A 293 -23.06 -11.87 23.11
N LYS A 294 -22.15 -12.79 22.85
CA LYS A 294 -20.74 -12.66 23.24
C LYS A 294 -19.98 -11.82 22.21
N LEU A 295 -19.11 -10.90 22.64
CA LEU A 295 -18.29 -10.07 21.76
C LEU A 295 -16.81 -10.22 22.13
N PHE A 296 -16.04 -10.87 21.29
CA PHE A 296 -14.62 -11.14 21.50
C PHE A 296 -13.74 -10.19 20.69
N LEU A 297 -12.60 -9.82 21.29
CA LEU A 297 -11.46 -9.32 20.55
C LEU A 297 -10.43 -10.44 20.47
N ALA A 298 -10.00 -10.82 19.27
CA ALA A 298 -8.87 -11.71 19.12
C ALA A 298 -7.61 -10.99 19.61
N THR A 299 -7.20 -11.30 20.84
CA THR A 299 -6.12 -10.57 21.51
C THR A 299 -4.74 -10.96 20.98
N GLY A 300 -3.81 -10.02 21.06
CA GLY A 300 -2.51 -10.04 20.39
C GLY A 300 -2.12 -8.61 20.07
N MET A 301 -1.74 -8.36 18.81
CA MET A 301 -1.39 -7.02 18.33
C MET A 301 -2.52 -6.00 18.53
N ILE A 302 -3.80 -6.38 18.35
CA ILE A 302 -4.95 -5.49 18.60
C ILE A 302 -4.91 -4.91 20.03
N LYS A 303 -4.63 -5.75 21.03
CA LYS A 303 -4.55 -5.31 22.43
C LYS A 303 -3.36 -4.38 22.63
N GLN A 304 -2.18 -4.76 22.14
CA GLN A 304 -0.97 -3.95 22.25
C GLN A 304 -1.15 -2.56 21.63
N MET A 305 -1.76 -2.49 20.44
CA MET A 305 -2.04 -1.23 19.75
C MET A 305 -3.11 -0.40 20.47
N THR A 306 -4.13 -1.06 21.04
CA THR A 306 -5.15 -0.37 21.85
C THR A 306 -4.54 0.23 23.12
N ASP A 307 -3.65 -0.50 23.80
CA ASP A 307 -2.93 -0.03 24.98
C ASP A 307 -1.94 1.09 24.63
N ALA A 308 -1.21 0.95 23.52
CA ALA A 308 -0.34 2.00 22.99
C ALA A 308 -1.13 3.28 22.71
N GLN A 309 -2.29 3.17 22.06
CA GLN A 309 -3.17 4.31 21.78
C GLN A 309 -3.70 4.96 23.07
N ARG A 310 -3.99 4.18 24.11
CA ARG A 310 -4.38 4.70 25.44
C ARG A 310 -3.25 5.50 26.09
N ILE A 311 -2.02 4.97 26.05
CA ILE A 311 -0.85 5.65 26.62
C ILE A 311 -0.58 6.94 25.85
N LEU A 312 -0.44 6.84 24.53
CA LEU A 312 -0.07 7.96 23.66
C LEU A 312 -1.16 9.04 23.58
N GLY A 313 -2.45 8.66 23.64
CA GLY A 313 -3.56 9.61 23.69
C GLY A 313 -3.59 10.48 24.94
N ASN A 314 -2.98 10.01 26.05
CA ASN A 314 -2.83 10.83 27.26
C ASN A 314 -1.70 11.87 27.15
N TYR A 315 -0.70 11.62 26.29
CA TYR A 315 0.47 12.47 26.10
C TYR A 315 0.38 13.38 24.87
N SER A 316 -0.43 13.02 23.88
CA SER A 316 -0.61 13.80 22.65
C SER A 316 -1.65 14.89 22.87
N LEU A 317 -1.17 16.08 23.23
CA LEU A 317 -1.95 17.33 23.35
C LEU A 317 -2.72 17.72 22.07
N ASP A 318 -2.43 17.09 20.93
CA ASP A 318 -3.04 17.36 19.61
C ASP A 318 -4.28 16.51 19.30
N THR A 319 -4.60 15.58 20.19
CA THR A 319 -5.75 14.71 20.07
C THR A 319 -6.71 15.12 21.19
N THR A 320 -7.87 15.73 20.86
CA THR A 320 -8.95 16.14 21.80
C THR A 320 -8.92 15.29 23.05
N PRO A 321 -8.77 15.81 24.29
CA PRO A 321 -8.39 15.02 25.46
C PRO A 321 -9.14 13.69 25.51
N PHE A 322 -8.51 12.64 24.97
CA PHE A 322 -9.20 11.40 24.60
C PHE A 322 -9.59 10.60 25.86
N THR A 323 -9.01 10.99 27.01
CA THR A 323 -9.42 10.61 28.37
C THR A 323 -10.81 11.11 28.77
N SER A 324 -11.31 12.17 28.14
CA SER A 324 -12.63 12.75 28.44
C SER A 324 -13.77 12.07 27.70
N LEU A 325 -13.49 11.20 26.72
CA LEU A 325 -14.52 10.35 26.16
C LEU A 325 -14.91 9.32 27.23
N PRO A 326 -16.20 9.27 27.65
CA PRO A 326 -16.71 8.16 28.46
C PRO A 326 -16.42 6.80 27.83
N ILE A 327 -16.09 6.78 26.54
CA ILE A 327 -15.73 5.63 25.73
C ILE A 327 -14.47 4.89 26.23
N TYR A 328 -13.41 5.55 26.72
CA TYR A 328 -12.20 4.82 27.17
C TYR A 328 -12.34 4.26 28.59
N HIS A 329 -13.05 4.97 29.47
CA HIS A 329 -13.49 4.42 30.75
C HIS A 329 -14.39 3.21 30.53
N ARG A 330 -15.34 3.33 29.61
CA ARG A 330 -16.20 2.21 29.23
C ARG A 330 -15.48 1.15 28.39
N MET A 331 -14.36 1.43 27.71
CA MET A 331 -13.48 0.40 27.13
C MET A 331 -12.78 -0.41 28.23
N ARG A 332 -12.47 0.16 29.41
CA ARG A 332 -12.03 -0.65 30.56
C ARG A 332 -13.15 -1.52 31.10
N GLU A 333 -14.40 -1.04 31.08
CA GLU A 333 -15.56 -1.87 31.39
C GLU A 333 -15.80 -2.95 30.34
N PHE A 334 -15.57 -2.64 29.06
CA PHE A 334 -15.62 -3.56 27.93
C PHE A 334 -14.54 -4.66 28.05
N ASP A 335 -13.30 -4.27 28.37
CA ASP A 335 -12.19 -5.19 28.67
C ASP A 335 -12.54 -6.15 29.82
N ARG A 336 -13.35 -5.71 30.79
CA ARG A 336 -13.77 -6.52 31.94
C ARG A 336 -15.01 -7.37 31.70
N ARG A 337 -15.95 -6.94 30.85
CA ARG A 337 -17.27 -7.58 30.68
C ARG A 337 -17.40 -8.44 29.43
N TYR A 338 -16.67 -8.12 28.36
CA TYR A 338 -16.89 -8.75 27.04
C TYR A 338 -15.62 -9.28 26.39
N ILE A 339 -14.43 -8.73 26.70
CA ILE A 339 -13.18 -9.32 26.22
C ILE A 339 -12.82 -10.56 27.03
N ILE A 340 -12.96 -11.74 26.43
CA ILE A 340 -12.17 -12.91 26.84
C ILE A 340 -10.84 -12.82 26.07
N PRO A 341 -9.69 -12.62 26.74
CA PRO A 341 -8.41 -12.69 26.07
C PRO A 341 -8.25 -14.08 25.45
N ALA A 342 -8.12 -14.14 24.12
CA ALA A 342 -7.45 -15.27 23.49
C ALA A 342 -5.99 -15.21 23.97
N GLY A 343 -5.65 -16.06 24.95
CA GLY A 343 -4.28 -16.20 25.43
C GLY A 343 -3.28 -16.34 24.27
N SER A 344 -2.01 -16.06 24.54
CA SER A 344 -0.89 -16.21 23.60
C SER A 344 -1.03 -17.48 22.76
N ALA A 345 -1.38 -17.31 21.48
CA ALA A 345 -1.44 -18.32 20.43
C ALA A 345 -1.22 -19.77 20.86
N SER A 346 -2.33 -20.47 21.06
CA SER A 346 -2.45 -21.86 20.65
C SER A 346 -3.88 -22.05 20.13
N GLU A 347 -4.05 -22.91 19.13
CA GLU A 347 -5.36 -23.35 18.60
C GLU A 347 -6.34 -23.72 19.73
N GLU A 348 -5.83 -24.12 20.90
CA GLU A 348 -6.63 -24.42 22.10
C GLU A 348 -7.41 -23.23 22.67
N ALA A 349 -6.91 -21.99 22.64
CA ALA A 349 -7.63 -20.86 23.23
C ALA A 349 -8.81 -20.42 22.36
N VAL A 350 -8.60 -20.40 21.03
CA VAL A 350 -9.66 -20.16 20.05
C VAL A 350 -10.66 -21.31 20.07
N SER A 351 -10.20 -22.56 20.14
CA SER A 351 -11.05 -23.76 20.30
C SER A 351 -11.86 -23.75 21.61
N LYS A 352 -11.26 -23.43 22.76
CA LYS A 352 -11.96 -23.39 24.07
C LYS A 352 -12.96 -22.25 24.19
N VAL A 353 -12.72 -21.10 23.55
CA VAL A 353 -13.61 -19.93 23.61
C VAL A 353 -14.73 -19.98 22.56
N MET A 354 -14.45 -20.57 21.40
CA MET A 354 -15.36 -20.57 20.24
C MET A 354 -16.13 -21.88 20.05
N GLY A 355 -15.88 -22.88 20.91
CA GLY A 355 -16.52 -24.18 20.86
C GLY A 355 -15.95 -25.07 19.76
N GLY A 356 -14.64 -25.32 19.78
CA GLY A 356 -14.02 -26.37 18.98
C GLY A 356 -14.57 -27.75 19.34
N PRO A 357 -14.29 -28.77 18.50
CA PRO A 357 -14.78 -30.12 18.75
C PRO A 357 -14.26 -30.60 20.11
N SER A 358 -15.17 -30.79 21.06
CA SER A 358 -14.88 -31.60 22.23
C SER A 358 -14.51 -33.00 21.75
N ALA A 359 -13.69 -33.72 22.53
CA ALA A 359 -13.38 -35.13 22.29
C ALA A 359 -14.65 -36.02 22.14
N ASP A 360 -15.81 -35.48 22.50
CA ASP A 360 -17.13 -36.11 22.46
C ASP A 360 -18.05 -35.60 21.33
N GLY A 361 -17.54 -34.82 20.37
CA GLY A 361 -18.24 -34.53 19.11
C GLY A 361 -19.44 -33.57 19.19
N LEU A 362 -19.58 -32.78 20.26
CA LEU A 362 -20.59 -31.72 20.35
C LEU A 362 -19.92 -30.38 20.68
N ALA A 363 -19.63 -29.58 19.65
CA ALA A 363 -19.48 -28.13 19.85
C ALA A 363 -20.79 -27.62 20.46
N SER A 364 -20.75 -26.81 21.52
CA SER A 364 -21.97 -26.14 22.00
C SER A 364 -22.44 -25.16 20.92
N THR A 365 -23.31 -25.64 20.05
CA THR A 365 -23.85 -24.99 18.85
C THR A 365 -24.83 -23.85 19.17
N SER A 366 -25.00 -23.49 20.44
CA SER A 366 -26.01 -22.55 20.93
C SER A 366 -25.58 -21.09 21.06
N ASP A 367 -24.27 -20.79 21.05
CA ASP A 367 -23.80 -19.48 21.47
C ASP A 367 -23.51 -18.56 20.28
N SER A 368 -24.30 -17.48 20.16
CA SER A 368 -24.08 -16.40 19.21
C SER A 368 -22.95 -15.48 19.67
N TRP A 369 -21.99 -15.26 18.78
CA TRP A 369 -20.83 -14.45 19.06
C TRP A 369 -20.43 -13.54 17.90
N CYS A 370 -19.66 -12.50 18.23
CA CYS A 370 -18.95 -11.63 17.28
C CYS A 370 -17.47 -11.59 17.64
N VAL A 371 -16.58 -11.73 16.66
CA VAL A 371 -15.12 -11.61 16.84
C VAL A 371 -14.56 -10.48 15.98
N ILE A 372 -13.82 -9.57 16.59
CA ILE A 372 -12.94 -8.64 15.87
C ILE A 372 -11.53 -9.23 15.86
N SER A 373 -10.96 -9.43 14.67
CA SER A 373 -9.67 -10.10 14.51
C SER A 373 -8.72 -9.34 13.60
N ALA A 374 -7.44 -9.73 13.64
CA ALA A 374 -6.40 -9.31 12.70
C ALA A 374 -5.65 -10.55 12.17
N PRO A 375 -5.08 -10.51 10.95
CA PRO A 375 -5.09 -9.40 9.99
C PRO A 375 -6.42 -9.23 9.21
N ASN A 376 -6.59 -8.12 8.48
CA ASN A 376 -7.80 -7.86 7.66
C ASN A 376 -8.01 -8.93 6.56
N GLN A 377 -6.93 -9.44 5.98
CA GLN A 377 -7.02 -10.48 4.96
C GLN A 377 -7.36 -11.82 5.61
N THR A 378 -8.46 -12.46 5.19
CA THR A 378 -8.86 -13.81 5.66
C THR A 378 -8.01 -14.90 4.99
N LYS A 379 -6.69 -14.78 5.07
CA LYS A 379 -5.71 -15.68 4.44
C LYS A 379 -4.81 -16.40 5.44
N THR A 380 -4.52 -15.79 6.58
CA THR A 380 -3.58 -16.34 7.56
C THR A 380 -3.94 -15.93 8.99
N GLY A 381 -3.33 -16.62 9.96
CA GLY A 381 -3.41 -16.32 11.39
C GLY A 381 -4.81 -16.47 11.95
N VAL A 382 -5.05 -15.83 13.11
CA VAL A 382 -6.29 -15.98 13.88
C VAL A 382 -7.54 -15.62 13.07
N THR A 383 -7.42 -14.68 12.12
CA THR A 383 -8.54 -14.34 11.24
C THR A 383 -8.94 -15.50 10.34
N LEU A 384 -7.97 -16.24 9.78
CA LEU A 384 -8.28 -17.45 9.03
C LEU A 384 -8.89 -18.52 9.94
N ASP A 385 -8.32 -18.72 11.14
CA ASP A 385 -8.79 -19.73 12.08
C ASP A 385 -10.26 -19.50 12.50
N CYS A 386 -10.62 -18.24 12.80
CA CYS A 386 -12.01 -17.87 13.08
C CYS A 386 -12.90 -18.02 11.84
N PHE A 387 -12.40 -17.64 10.67
CA PHE A 387 -13.15 -17.74 9.42
C PHE A 387 -13.48 -19.20 9.07
N MET A 388 -12.54 -20.12 9.24
CA MET A 388 -12.74 -21.56 8.97
C MET A 388 -13.82 -22.20 9.86
N GLN A 389 -14.12 -21.64 11.03
CA GLN A 389 -15.18 -22.13 11.91
C GLN A 389 -16.59 -21.69 11.51
N ILE A 390 -16.71 -20.63 10.70
CA ILE A 390 -18.00 -20.07 10.30
C ILE A 390 -18.28 -20.20 8.80
N VAL A 391 -17.27 -20.50 7.99
CA VAL A 391 -17.35 -20.48 6.52
C VAL A 391 -18.49 -21.34 5.97
N GLN A 392 -18.82 -22.46 6.61
CA GLN A 392 -19.89 -23.37 6.18
C GLN A 392 -21.26 -23.08 6.80
N ASP A 393 -21.36 -22.16 7.76
CA ASP A 393 -22.61 -21.81 8.43
C ASP A 393 -23.36 -20.71 7.65
N PRO A 394 -24.53 -21.00 7.04
CA PRO A 394 -25.29 -20.01 6.28
C PRO A 394 -25.90 -18.90 7.16
N LYS A 395 -25.99 -19.10 8.47
CA LYS A 395 -26.42 -18.06 9.42
C LYS A 395 -25.29 -17.11 9.78
N ALA A 396 -24.03 -17.49 9.55
CA ALA A 396 -22.88 -16.67 9.90
C ALA A 396 -22.65 -15.54 8.89
N LEU A 397 -21.94 -14.50 9.35
CA LEU A 397 -21.57 -13.32 8.60
C LEU A 397 -20.09 -13.03 8.77
N VAL A 398 -19.36 -12.86 7.66
CA VAL A 398 -18.09 -12.14 7.64
C VAL A 398 -18.33 -10.71 7.16
N ALA A 399 -18.02 -9.73 7.98
CA ALA A 399 -18.19 -8.31 7.66
C ALA A 399 -16.80 -7.66 7.58
N TYR A 400 -16.41 -7.20 6.39
CA TYR A 400 -15.08 -6.67 6.12
C TYR A 400 -15.06 -5.14 6.23
N PRO A 401 -14.53 -4.55 7.32
CA PRO A 401 -14.28 -3.12 7.41
C PRO A 401 -13.04 -2.69 6.63
N GLY A 402 -13.10 -1.50 6.03
CA GLY A 402 -11.91 -0.86 5.50
C GLY A 402 -11.61 -1.15 4.04
N HIS A 403 -10.33 -0.96 3.71
CA HIS A 403 -9.83 -1.16 2.37
C HIS A 403 -9.81 -2.65 2.02
N MET A 404 -10.20 -2.94 0.79
CA MET A 404 -10.17 -4.27 0.22
C MET A 404 -9.59 -4.20 -1.18
N PRO A 405 -8.43 -4.84 -1.44
CA PRO A 405 -7.84 -4.87 -2.76
C PRO A 405 -8.79 -5.49 -3.79
N LEU A 406 -8.89 -4.86 -4.97
CA LEU A 406 -9.68 -5.37 -6.09
C LEU A 406 -9.18 -6.76 -6.51
N MET A 407 -10.11 -7.69 -6.78
CA MET A 407 -9.81 -9.11 -7.05
C MET A 407 -9.08 -9.86 -5.93
N GLY A 408 -8.84 -9.22 -4.79
CA GLY A 408 -8.27 -9.83 -3.60
C GLY A 408 -9.20 -10.89 -3.01
N TYR A 409 -8.68 -11.64 -2.05
CA TYR A 409 -9.37 -12.77 -1.47
C TYR A 409 -10.74 -12.41 -0.87
N ASN A 410 -10.76 -11.40 0.02
CA ASN A 410 -11.98 -10.88 0.64
C ASN A 410 -12.99 -10.39 -0.42
N TRP A 411 -12.51 -9.79 -1.52
CA TRP A 411 -13.38 -9.27 -2.60
C TRP A 411 -14.12 -10.41 -3.30
N ARG A 412 -13.42 -11.52 -3.56
CA ARG A 412 -14.00 -12.70 -4.21
C ARG A 412 -15.06 -13.38 -3.33
N ILE A 413 -14.89 -13.35 -2.02
CA ILE A 413 -15.89 -13.85 -1.06
C ILE A 413 -17.16 -13.00 -1.12
N ILE A 414 -17.03 -11.68 -0.99
CA ILE A 414 -18.19 -10.75 -0.99
C ILE A 414 -18.96 -10.81 -2.32
N ARG A 415 -18.27 -11.02 -3.44
CA ARG A 415 -18.89 -11.10 -4.77
C ARG A 415 -19.40 -12.49 -5.14
N HIS A 416 -19.33 -13.45 -4.22
CA HIS A 416 -19.64 -14.86 -4.48
C HIS A 416 -18.86 -15.46 -5.66
N ALA A 417 -17.73 -14.85 -6.02
CA ALA A 417 -16.85 -15.31 -7.09
C ALA A 417 -15.99 -16.51 -6.64
N ALA A 418 -15.69 -16.59 -5.34
CA ALA A 418 -15.11 -17.78 -4.72
C ALA A 418 -16.24 -18.65 -4.13
N LYS A 419 -16.43 -19.87 -4.66
CA LYS A 419 -17.36 -20.86 -4.10
C LYS A 419 -16.69 -21.79 -3.07
N HIS A 420 -15.37 -21.91 -3.16
CA HIS A 420 -14.55 -22.75 -2.31
C HIS A 420 -13.27 -22.03 -1.92
N ILE A 421 -12.68 -22.47 -0.83
CA ILE A 421 -11.42 -21.97 -0.27
C ILE A 421 -10.42 -23.09 -0.29
N LEU A 422 -9.26 -22.81 -0.87
CA LEU A 422 -8.11 -23.67 -0.85
C LEU A 422 -6.87 -22.80 -0.71
N PHE A 423 -6.14 -22.97 0.38
CA PHE A 423 -4.82 -22.37 0.59
C PHE A 423 -3.74 -23.44 0.48
N ASP A 424 -2.48 -23.01 0.30
CA ASP A 424 -1.33 -23.91 0.05
C ASP A 424 -1.12 -24.93 1.19
N ASN A 425 -1.56 -24.61 2.41
CA ASN A 425 -1.51 -25.47 3.59
C ASN A 425 -2.76 -26.34 3.79
N MET A 426 -3.78 -26.22 2.92
CA MET A 426 -5.02 -26.98 2.99
C MET A 426 -4.99 -28.17 2.02
N LYS A 427 -5.35 -29.35 2.50
CA LYS A 427 -5.44 -30.56 1.66
C LYS A 427 -6.75 -30.65 0.86
N VAL A 428 -7.80 -29.98 1.33
CA VAL A 428 -9.16 -30.11 0.79
C VAL A 428 -9.78 -28.71 0.65
N ALA A 429 -10.47 -28.49 -0.46
CA ALA A 429 -11.20 -27.25 -0.67
C ALA A 429 -12.47 -27.20 0.19
N VAL A 430 -12.70 -26.08 0.89
CA VAL A 430 -13.84 -25.91 1.80
C VAL A 430 -14.89 -25.00 1.15
N PRO A 431 -16.17 -25.41 1.02
CA PRO A 431 -17.22 -24.58 0.45
C PRO A 431 -17.54 -23.36 1.31
N ILE A 432 -17.86 -22.23 0.65
CA ILE A 432 -18.25 -20.97 1.29
C ILE A 432 -19.77 -20.86 1.29
N ASN A 433 -20.39 -21.01 2.47
CA ASN A 433 -21.83 -20.89 2.67
C ASN A 433 -22.22 -19.69 3.55
N CYS A 434 -21.29 -19.14 4.33
CA CYS A 434 -21.54 -17.96 5.14
C CYS A 434 -21.83 -16.72 4.29
N ARG A 435 -22.57 -15.77 4.85
CA ARG A 435 -22.80 -14.46 4.23
C ARG A 435 -21.56 -13.59 4.36
N ALA A 436 -21.37 -12.68 3.42
CA ALA A 436 -20.27 -11.74 3.43
C ALA A 436 -20.74 -10.33 3.05
N THR A 437 -20.28 -9.31 3.79
CA THR A 437 -20.63 -7.91 3.52
C THR A 437 -19.43 -6.99 3.67
N HIS A 438 -19.46 -5.83 3.01
CA HIS A 438 -18.41 -4.80 3.09
C HIS A 438 -18.88 -3.63 3.96
N LEU A 439 -18.09 -3.29 4.97
CA LEU A 439 -18.30 -2.10 5.79
C LEU A 439 -17.34 -1.01 5.30
N ALA A 440 -17.87 -0.05 4.55
CA ALA A 440 -17.12 1.04 3.92
C ALA A 440 -16.54 2.09 4.90
N PHE A 441 -16.22 1.73 6.14
CA PHE A 441 -15.41 2.56 7.03
C PHE A 441 -14.03 2.78 6.40
N ASN A 442 -13.50 4.01 6.39
CA ASN A 442 -12.20 4.31 5.81
C ASN A 442 -11.26 4.97 6.83
N ALA A 443 -9.98 4.66 6.70
CA ALA A 443 -8.91 5.34 7.42
C ALA A 443 -8.02 6.17 6.48
N HIS A 444 -8.35 6.19 5.19
CA HIS A 444 -7.62 6.92 4.14
C HIS A 444 -8.54 7.97 3.53
N VAL A 445 -7.93 8.94 2.87
CA VAL A 445 -8.59 10.04 2.19
C VAL A 445 -9.44 9.51 1.04
N ASP A 446 -10.61 10.12 0.84
CA ASP A 446 -11.48 9.86 -0.30
C ASP A 446 -11.26 10.89 -1.43
N PHE A 447 -11.93 10.73 -2.56
CA PHE A 447 -11.87 11.66 -3.68
C PHE A 447 -12.03 13.14 -3.24
N ASN A 448 -13.05 13.42 -2.41
CA ASN A 448 -13.32 14.79 -1.97
C ASN A 448 -12.20 15.34 -1.09
N GLY A 449 -11.64 14.50 -0.22
CA GLY A 449 -10.52 14.87 0.64
C GLY A 449 -9.26 15.20 -0.18
N ILE A 450 -8.96 14.43 -1.23
CA ILE A 450 -7.83 14.71 -2.12
C ILE A 450 -8.02 16.05 -2.83
N ILE A 451 -9.21 16.28 -3.40
CA ILE A 451 -9.54 17.55 -4.06
C ILE A 451 -9.39 18.74 -3.11
N LYS A 452 -9.97 18.65 -1.89
CA LYS A 452 -9.82 19.70 -0.87
C LYS A 452 -8.36 19.97 -0.50
N THR A 453 -7.53 18.93 -0.44
CA THR A 453 -6.09 19.09 -0.17
C THR A 453 -5.38 19.82 -1.30
N ILE A 454 -5.65 19.47 -2.56
CA ILE A 454 -5.07 20.14 -3.73
C ILE A 454 -5.53 21.61 -3.78
N ASP A 455 -6.83 21.87 -3.61
CA ASP A 455 -7.40 23.22 -3.61
C ASP A 455 -6.79 24.10 -2.50
N PHE A 456 -6.69 23.57 -1.28
CA PHE A 456 -6.16 24.31 -0.14
C PHE A 456 -4.67 24.64 -0.31
N LEU A 457 -3.88 23.68 -0.78
CA LEU A 457 -2.43 23.85 -0.90
C LEU A 457 -2.01 24.59 -2.18
N ASN A 458 -2.85 24.58 -3.21
CA ASN A 458 -2.59 25.16 -4.53
C ASN A 458 -1.17 24.84 -5.07
N PRO A 459 -0.80 23.55 -5.21
CA PRO A 459 0.57 23.15 -5.53
C PRO A 459 0.90 23.34 -7.02
N ARG A 460 2.19 23.55 -7.34
CA ARG A 460 2.66 23.63 -8.73
C ARG A 460 2.75 22.28 -9.42
N ALA A 461 3.07 21.22 -8.68
CA ALA A 461 3.05 19.85 -9.15
C ALA A 461 2.43 18.90 -8.11
N VAL A 462 1.72 17.87 -8.57
CA VAL A 462 1.08 16.85 -7.74
C VAL A 462 1.55 15.48 -8.18
N PHE A 463 2.21 14.74 -7.30
CA PHE A 463 2.56 13.33 -7.46
C PHE A 463 1.50 12.47 -6.78
N LEU A 464 0.92 11.57 -7.56
CA LEU A 464 -0.07 10.61 -7.12
C LEU A 464 0.62 9.28 -6.83
N ILE A 465 0.56 8.86 -5.56
CA ILE A 465 1.23 7.66 -5.05
C ILE A 465 0.25 6.74 -4.31
N HIS A 466 0.75 5.57 -3.86
CA HIS A 466 0.01 4.63 -3.00
C HIS A 466 -1.33 4.17 -3.62
N ASN A 467 -1.20 3.39 -4.70
CA ASN A 467 -2.29 3.10 -5.62
C ASN A 467 -2.86 1.69 -5.37
N THR A 468 -4.18 1.52 -5.45
CA THR A 468 -4.85 0.21 -5.25
C THR A 468 -5.21 -0.48 -6.56
N ALA A 469 -5.56 0.31 -7.57
CA ALA A 469 -5.84 -0.14 -8.93
C ALA A 469 -5.32 0.91 -9.92
N VAL A 470 -4.43 0.50 -10.81
CA VAL A 470 -3.70 1.41 -11.72
C VAL A 470 -4.66 2.23 -12.57
N ASP A 471 -5.68 1.59 -13.13
CA ASP A 471 -6.67 2.23 -14.01
C ASP A 471 -7.44 3.36 -13.30
N ASN A 472 -7.73 3.20 -12.01
CA ASN A 472 -8.41 4.23 -11.24
C ASN A 472 -7.54 5.48 -11.10
N VAL A 473 -6.25 5.30 -10.81
CA VAL A 473 -5.32 6.42 -10.59
C VAL A 473 -4.96 7.10 -11.90
N VAL A 474 -4.84 6.35 -13.00
CA VAL A 474 -4.63 6.93 -14.34
C VAL A 474 -5.80 7.83 -14.71
N ARG A 475 -7.04 7.32 -14.64
CA ARG A 475 -8.25 8.12 -14.92
C ARG A 475 -8.38 9.32 -14.00
N PHE A 476 -8.08 9.14 -12.71
CA PHE A 476 -8.07 10.23 -11.75
C PHE A 476 -7.02 11.30 -12.10
N SER A 477 -5.83 10.88 -12.55
CA SER A 477 -4.76 11.80 -12.94
C SER A 477 -5.13 12.63 -14.18
N GLU A 478 -5.81 12.03 -15.16
CA GLU A 478 -6.32 12.72 -16.34
C GLU A 478 -7.36 13.78 -15.96
N LEU A 479 -8.32 13.40 -15.10
CA LEU A 479 -9.32 14.31 -14.56
C LEU A 479 -8.69 15.48 -13.80
N LEU A 480 -7.72 15.20 -12.93
CA LEU A 480 -6.99 16.24 -12.21
C LEU A 480 -6.22 17.14 -13.17
N GLN A 481 -5.62 16.61 -14.23
CA GLN A 481 -4.85 17.41 -15.18
C GLN A 481 -5.75 18.33 -16.00
N GLU A 482 -6.98 17.92 -16.30
CA GLU A 482 -8.00 18.74 -16.96
C GLU A 482 -8.49 19.87 -16.05
N TYR A 483 -8.75 19.57 -14.78
CA TYR A 483 -9.27 20.53 -13.80
C TYR A 483 -8.21 21.53 -13.32
N TYR A 484 -7.01 21.04 -12.98
CA TYR A 484 -5.90 21.84 -12.46
C TYR A 484 -4.88 22.17 -13.55
N ARG A 485 -5.29 22.89 -14.61
CA ARG A 485 -4.44 23.19 -15.78
C ARG A 485 -3.11 23.88 -15.47
N LYS A 486 -3.05 24.62 -14.35
CA LYS A 486 -1.84 25.32 -13.90
C LYS A 486 -0.88 24.40 -13.13
N SER A 487 -1.38 23.31 -12.58
CA SER A 487 -0.60 22.35 -11.82
C SER A 487 -0.19 21.19 -12.72
N LYS A 488 1.04 20.70 -12.54
CA LYS A 488 1.50 19.51 -13.24
C LYS A 488 1.08 18.26 -12.48
N ILE A 489 0.22 17.43 -13.07
CA ILE A 489 -0.18 16.16 -12.46
C ILE A 489 0.78 15.06 -12.94
N ILE A 490 1.29 14.27 -11.98
CA ILE A 490 2.25 13.20 -12.21
C ILE A 490 1.70 11.94 -11.56
N CYS A 491 1.25 11.02 -12.39
CA CYS A 491 0.91 9.67 -11.98
C CYS A 491 2.17 8.80 -12.07
N THR A 492 2.67 8.30 -10.94
CA THR A 492 3.73 7.30 -10.96
C THR A 492 3.10 5.94 -11.32
N GLY A 493 2.95 5.69 -12.62
CA GLY A 493 2.42 4.44 -13.16
C GLY A 493 3.55 3.55 -13.65
N ASN A 494 3.72 2.42 -12.95
CA ASN A 494 4.03 1.10 -13.52
C ASN A 494 5.37 0.94 -14.31
N ASP A 495 6.11 -0.14 -14.06
CA ASP A 495 7.16 -0.65 -14.99
C ASP A 495 8.32 0.28 -15.40
N GLY A 496 8.96 0.95 -14.43
CA GLY A 496 10.17 1.75 -14.71
C GLY A 496 9.85 3.18 -15.17
N SER A 497 8.76 3.75 -14.63
CA SER A 497 8.41 5.16 -14.77
C SER A 497 9.66 6.05 -14.59
N PRO A 498 9.81 7.09 -15.42
CA PRO A 498 11.04 7.88 -15.46
C PRO A 498 11.33 8.51 -14.10
N ILE A 499 12.61 8.67 -13.81
CA ILE A 499 13.06 9.53 -12.72
C ILE A 499 12.58 10.95 -13.06
N PHE A 500 11.73 11.50 -12.22
CA PHE A 500 11.14 12.81 -12.45
C PHE A 500 12.06 13.88 -11.88
N ALA A 501 12.84 14.52 -12.74
CA ALA A 501 13.43 15.82 -12.46
C ALA A 501 12.44 16.89 -12.90
N ILE A 502 11.90 17.66 -11.94
CA ILE A 502 11.09 18.83 -12.24
C ILE A 502 11.95 20.09 -12.01
N PRO A 503 12.37 20.79 -13.08
CA PRO A 503 12.95 22.11 -12.94
C PRO A 503 11.83 23.08 -12.56
N LEU A 504 11.77 23.49 -11.28
CA LEU A 504 10.64 24.25 -10.75
C LEU A 504 10.85 25.77 -10.73
N ARG A 505 12.07 26.27 -11.01
CA ARG A 505 12.31 27.72 -11.11
C ARG A 505 13.01 28.10 -12.42
N GLY A 506 12.52 29.17 -13.05
CA GLY A 506 13.26 29.93 -14.05
C GLY A 506 13.04 29.61 -15.54
N TYR A 507 12.20 28.63 -15.90
CA TYR A 507 11.91 28.35 -17.31
C TYR A 507 10.43 28.48 -17.63
N HIS A 508 10.08 29.58 -18.31
CA HIS A 508 8.79 29.77 -18.98
C HIS A 508 8.60 28.86 -20.21
N ASN A 509 9.59 28.00 -20.50
CA ASN A 509 9.59 26.98 -21.54
C ASN A 509 10.39 25.75 -21.05
N THR A 510 9.77 24.82 -20.32
CA THR A 510 10.46 23.59 -19.87
C THR A 510 10.18 22.43 -20.82
N SER A 511 11.03 22.29 -21.84
CA SER A 511 11.27 20.98 -22.45
C SER A 511 11.84 20.03 -21.38
N ARG A 512 11.10 18.95 -21.12
CA ARG A 512 11.34 17.90 -20.10
C ARG A 512 12.79 17.40 -20.07
N ALA A 513 13.39 17.27 -18.89
CA ALA A 513 14.60 16.47 -18.68
C ALA A 513 14.22 15.17 -17.94
N TYR A 514 14.16 14.06 -18.67
CA TYR A 514 13.94 12.73 -18.11
C TYR A 514 15.29 12.05 -17.86
N LEU A 515 15.56 11.63 -16.63
CA LEU A 515 16.60 10.64 -16.36
C LEU A 515 16.00 9.26 -16.62
N HIS A 516 16.10 8.80 -17.87
CA HIS A 516 15.69 7.46 -18.24
C HIS A 516 16.64 6.42 -17.64
N GLN A 517 16.10 5.37 -17.02
CA GLN A 517 16.83 4.11 -16.87
C GLN A 517 17.18 3.60 -18.27
N GLY A 518 18.39 3.87 -18.77
CA GLY A 518 19.01 3.11 -19.86
C GLY A 518 18.14 2.75 -21.07
N MET A 519 17.21 3.61 -21.49
CA MET A 519 16.58 3.52 -22.80
C MET A 519 16.84 4.85 -23.51
N GLN A 520 17.84 4.84 -24.39
CA GLN A 520 17.76 5.71 -25.55
C GLN A 520 16.55 5.25 -26.35
N ASN A 521 15.37 5.81 -26.10
CA ASN A 521 14.36 6.10 -27.12
C ASN A 521 13.28 6.98 -26.51
N LYS A 522 13.08 8.15 -27.10
CA LYS A 522 11.89 8.97 -26.87
C LYS A 522 10.67 8.17 -27.35
N ASN A 523 9.66 8.11 -26.49
CA ASN A 523 8.35 7.49 -26.63
C ASN A 523 8.25 6.10 -25.98
N SER A 524 7.50 6.08 -24.88
CA SER A 524 6.93 4.92 -24.20
C SER A 524 6.17 4.04 -25.21
N VAL A 525 6.85 3.04 -25.73
CA VAL A 525 6.37 2.00 -26.65
C VAL A 525 7.16 0.74 -26.32
N ALA A 526 6.47 -0.38 -26.05
CA ALA A 526 7.14 -1.67 -26.04
C ALA A 526 7.58 -2.00 -27.48
N ARG A 527 8.87 -1.81 -27.77
CA ARG A 527 9.43 -2.06 -29.10
C ARG A 527 9.60 -3.57 -29.28
N LEU A 528 8.86 -4.19 -30.20
CA LEU A 528 9.24 -5.53 -30.67
C LEU A 528 10.27 -5.39 -31.79
N ILE A 529 11.55 -5.21 -31.45
CA ILE A 529 12.61 -5.31 -32.48
C ILE A 529 12.81 -6.80 -32.74
N THR A 530 12.34 -7.28 -33.89
CA THR A 530 12.60 -8.64 -34.35
C THR A 530 13.31 -8.59 -35.69
N ASN A 531 14.63 -8.77 -35.69
CA ASN A 531 15.47 -8.60 -36.86
C ASN A 531 15.20 -9.57 -38.03
N ASN A 532 14.22 -10.48 -37.96
CA ASN A 532 14.06 -11.55 -38.95
C ASN A 532 12.62 -12.01 -39.20
N ILE A 533 11.60 -11.18 -38.96
CA ILE A 533 10.21 -11.62 -39.12
C ILE A 533 9.49 -10.91 -40.27
N LYS A 534 9.04 -11.70 -41.25
CA LYS A 534 8.12 -11.28 -42.32
C LYS A 534 6.67 -11.55 -41.92
N LEU A 535 5.82 -10.56 -42.17
CA LEU A 535 4.37 -10.61 -41.95
C LEU A 535 3.69 -11.29 -43.13
N GLU A 536 2.79 -12.24 -42.89
CA GLU A 536 2.06 -12.90 -43.98
C GLU A 536 0.60 -12.49 -44.11
N GLU A 537 -0.15 -12.29 -43.02
CA GLU A 537 -1.56 -11.86 -43.12
C GLU A 537 -2.12 -11.38 -41.78
N LEU A 538 -3.05 -10.41 -41.83
CA LEU A 538 -3.91 -9.98 -40.71
C LEU A 538 -5.34 -10.43 -41.02
N ASP A 539 -5.91 -11.31 -40.19
CA ASP A 539 -7.30 -11.76 -40.30
C ASP A 539 -8.11 -11.22 -39.11
N ALA A 540 -9.17 -10.47 -39.41
CA ALA A 540 -10.03 -9.80 -38.45
C ALA A 540 -11.48 -10.29 -38.63
N THR A 541 -11.81 -11.38 -37.94
CA THR A 541 -13.16 -11.96 -37.94
C THR A 541 -13.67 -12.04 -36.50
N ALA A 542 -14.86 -11.47 -36.24
CA ALA A 542 -15.56 -11.50 -34.94
C ALA A 542 -14.83 -10.86 -33.73
N GLY A 543 -14.07 -9.77 -33.92
CA GLY A 543 -13.32 -9.12 -32.83
C GLY A 543 -12.10 -9.92 -32.36
N LEU A 544 -11.74 -10.97 -33.12
CA LEU A 544 -10.52 -11.74 -32.96
C LEU A 544 -9.55 -11.35 -34.07
N TYR A 545 -8.36 -10.91 -33.67
CA TYR A 545 -7.30 -10.55 -34.59
C TYR A 545 -6.20 -11.60 -34.56
N ARG A 546 -5.71 -11.97 -35.74
CA ARG A 546 -4.63 -12.93 -35.91
C ARG A 546 -3.54 -12.36 -36.79
N LEU A 547 -2.29 -12.59 -36.39
CA LEU A 547 -1.11 -12.14 -37.10
C LEU A 547 -0.11 -13.28 -37.24
N ARG A 548 0.29 -13.59 -38.47
CA ARG A 548 1.34 -14.58 -38.74
C ARG A 548 2.69 -13.93 -38.98
N VAL A 549 3.69 -14.48 -38.30
CA VAL A 549 5.01 -13.90 -38.09
C VAL A 549 6.04 -15.01 -38.37
N LYS A 550 6.79 -14.91 -39.47
CA LYS A 550 7.86 -15.87 -39.80
C LYS A 550 9.01 -15.79 -38.79
N GLY A 551 9.27 -16.85 -38.04
CA GLY A 551 10.37 -16.97 -37.09
C GLY A 551 10.13 -18.10 -36.09
N SER A 552 11.13 -18.42 -35.27
CA SER A 552 10.96 -19.39 -34.19
C SER A 552 10.22 -18.76 -33.01
N ILE A 553 9.35 -19.54 -32.34
CA ILE A 553 8.69 -19.05 -31.12
C ILE A 553 9.69 -18.72 -30.02
N ARG A 554 10.86 -19.37 -30.00
CA ARG A 554 11.93 -19.08 -29.04
C ARG A 554 12.48 -17.66 -29.22
N ASP A 555 12.63 -17.19 -30.45
CA ASP A 555 13.13 -15.85 -30.72
C ASP A 555 12.08 -14.79 -30.40
N ALA A 556 10.80 -15.07 -30.69
CA ALA A 556 9.69 -14.22 -30.28
C ALA A 556 9.61 -14.09 -28.74
N ILE A 557 9.71 -15.20 -28.00
CA ILE A 557 9.75 -15.20 -26.53
C ILE A 557 10.96 -14.41 -26.02
N ARG A 558 12.16 -14.64 -26.58
CA ARG A 558 13.38 -13.94 -26.17
C ARG A 558 13.23 -12.43 -26.36
N SER A 559 12.70 -12.00 -27.51
CA SER A 559 12.45 -10.59 -27.80
C SER A 559 11.39 -9.99 -26.88
N LEU A 560 10.27 -10.68 -26.65
CA LEU A 560 9.21 -10.18 -25.74
C LEU A 560 9.71 -10.06 -24.29
N ARG A 561 10.48 -11.05 -23.80
CA ARG A 561 11.08 -11.01 -22.46
C ARG A 561 12.13 -9.92 -22.31
N SER A 562 12.95 -9.66 -23.34
CA SER A 562 13.93 -8.56 -23.27
C SER A 562 13.26 -7.18 -23.17
N HIS A 563 11.97 -7.09 -23.47
CA HIS A 563 11.14 -5.89 -23.33
C HIS A 563 10.20 -5.95 -22.11
N GLY A 564 10.47 -6.83 -21.14
CA GLY A 564 9.78 -6.84 -19.84
C GLY A 564 8.40 -7.50 -19.81
N LEU A 565 7.96 -8.09 -20.92
CA LEU A 565 6.67 -8.78 -20.97
C LEU A 565 6.74 -10.17 -20.32
N ALA A 566 5.82 -10.43 -19.40
CA ALA A 566 5.65 -11.74 -18.78
C ALA A 566 4.86 -12.67 -19.72
N LEU A 567 5.48 -13.78 -20.12
CA LEU A 567 4.84 -14.83 -20.90
C LEU A 567 4.53 -16.04 -20.03
N ILE A 568 3.25 -16.38 -19.94
CA ILE A 568 2.76 -17.51 -19.14
C ILE A 568 2.50 -18.69 -20.09
N PRO A 569 3.23 -19.82 -19.98
CA PRO A 569 2.95 -21.00 -20.78
C PRO A 569 1.58 -21.56 -20.43
N ILE A 570 0.75 -21.86 -21.43
CA ILE A 570 -0.55 -22.48 -21.23
C ILE A 570 -0.38 -23.99 -21.38
N VAL A 571 -0.44 -24.71 -20.26
CA VAL A 571 -0.33 -26.17 -20.24
C VAL A 571 -1.72 -26.75 -20.47
N GLY A 572 -1.99 -27.37 -21.63
CA GLY A 572 -3.31 -27.93 -21.89
C GLY A 572 -3.62 -28.52 -23.28
N HIS A 573 -2.78 -28.33 -24.30
CA HIS A 573 -3.01 -28.96 -25.61
C HIS A 573 -1.76 -29.68 -26.11
N ALA A 574 -1.94 -30.95 -26.50
CA ALA A 574 -0.88 -31.83 -26.95
C ALA A 574 -0.08 -31.21 -28.11
N ASN A 575 1.25 -31.14 -27.93
CA ASN A 575 2.26 -30.74 -28.91
C ASN A 575 2.26 -29.27 -29.42
N ASP A 576 1.43 -28.36 -28.91
CA ASP A 576 1.44 -26.96 -29.34
C ASP A 576 2.06 -26.05 -28.27
N LYS A 577 3.15 -25.32 -28.60
CA LYS A 577 3.76 -24.33 -27.69
C LYS A 577 2.93 -23.05 -27.71
N VAL A 578 2.08 -22.85 -26.69
CA VAL A 578 1.23 -21.67 -26.55
C VAL A 578 1.60 -20.87 -25.29
N TYR A 579 1.72 -19.56 -25.44
CA TYR A 579 2.02 -18.62 -24.36
C TYR A 579 0.98 -17.51 -24.30
N LYS A 580 0.56 -17.15 -23.10
CA LYS A 580 -0.29 -15.98 -22.83
C LYS A 580 0.57 -14.75 -22.54
N ILE A 581 0.19 -13.60 -23.10
CA ILE A 581 0.79 -12.29 -22.85
C ILE A 581 -0.33 -11.39 -22.31
N GLY A 582 -0.22 -10.96 -21.05
CA GLY A 582 -1.29 -10.20 -20.40
C GLY A 582 -2.61 -10.98 -20.30
N GLU A 583 -3.75 -10.29 -20.37
CA GLU A 583 -5.07 -10.92 -20.22
C GLU A 583 -5.71 -11.40 -21.53
N SER A 584 -5.41 -10.76 -22.67
CA SER A 584 -6.15 -10.95 -23.93
C SER A 584 -5.31 -11.37 -25.13
N MET A 585 -4.00 -11.59 -24.99
CA MET A 585 -3.11 -11.90 -26.11
C MET A 585 -2.42 -13.28 -25.94
N TYR A 586 -2.26 -13.97 -27.06
CA TYR A 586 -1.75 -15.33 -27.16
C TYR A 586 -0.69 -15.44 -28.26
N LEU A 587 0.35 -16.22 -27.99
CA LEU A 587 1.42 -16.56 -28.91
C LEU A 587 1.42 -18.07 -29.10
N LYS A 588 1.35 -18.56 -30.34
CA LYS A 588 1.31 -19.98 -30.66
C LYS A 588 2.29 -20.31 -31.77
N GLU A 589 3.07 -21.37 -31.60
CA GLU A 589 3.91 -21.92 -32.68
C GLU A 589 3.00 -22.71 -33.63
N LEU A 590 3.04 -22.38 -34.92
CA LEU A 590 2.35 -23.17 -35.94
C LEU A 590 3.24 -24.34 -36.34
N LYS A 591 2.70 -25.56 -36.30
CA LYS A 591 3.43 -26.76 -36.71
C LYS A 591 3.81 -26.63 -38.19
N ASP A 592 5.09 -26.88 -38.48
CA ASP A 592 5.70 -27.07 -39.80
C ASP A 592 6.07 -25.84 -40.67
N ALA A 593 5.99 -24.60 -40.16
CA ALA A 593 6.30 -23.42 -41.01
C ALA A 593 7.42 -22.49 -40.51
N GLY A 594 7.98 -22.72 -39.31
CA GLY A 594 8.86 -21.71 -38.69
C GLY A 594 8.11 -20.39 -38.56
N GLU A 595 6.85 -20.46 -38.15
CA GLU A 595 5.94 -19.33 -38.02
C GLU A 595 5.30 -19.31 -36.63
N VAL A 596 5.09 -18.10 -36.14
CA VAL A 596 4.43 -17.81 -34.88
C VAL A 596 3.11 -17.10 -35.19
N LEU A 597 2.02 -17.61 -34.64
CA LEU A 597 0.73 -16.95 -34.63
C LEU A 597 0.60 -16.09 -33.38
N ILE A 598 0.31 -14.81 -33.57
CA ILE A 598 -0.09 -13.89 -32.50
C ILE A 598 -1.59 -13.68 -32.63
N GLN A 599 -2.33 -13.87 -31.54
CA GLN A 599 -3.79 -13.77 -31.52
C GLN A 599 -4.26 -12.93 -30.33
N TRP A 600 -5.20 -12.01 -30.53
CA TRP A 600 -5.82 -11.24 -29.45
C TRP A 600 -7.30 -10.94 -29.71
N VAL A 601 -8.06 -10.69 -28.64
CA VAL A 601 -9.48 -10.33 -28.68
C VAL A 601 -9.63 -8.86 -28.31
N GLY A 602 -10.32 -8.05 -29.12
CA GLY A 602 -10.57 -6.63 -28.84
C GLY A 602 -11.61 -5.97 -29.75
N GLU A 603 -12.16 -4.83 -29.32
CA GLU A 603 -12.95 -3.94 -30.19
C GLU A 603 -12.00 -3.14 -31.11
N HIS A 604 -12.48 -2.69 -32.26
CA HIS A 604 -11.67 -2.01 -33.30
C HIS A 604 -10.93 -0.75 -32.81
N ASP A 605 -11.31 -0.23 -31.62
CA ASP A 605 -10.71 0.93 -30.94
C ASP A 605 -10.16 0.62 -29.52
N ALA A 606 -10.05 -0.65 -29.14
CA ALA A 606 -9.53 -1.04 -27.83
C ALA A 606 -8.01 -1.36 -27.89
N TYR A 607 -7.18 -0.41 -27.43
CA TYR A 607 -5.87 -0.60 -26.78
C TYR A 607 -4.84 -1.55 -27.40
N THR A 608 -4.77 -1.68 -28.74
CA THR A 608 -3.55 -2.15 -29.41
C THR A 608 -3.46 -1.59 -30.83
N HIS A 609 -2.79 -0.45 -31.00
CA HIS A 609 -2.47 0.03 -32.35
C HIS A 609 -1.26 -0.73 -32.88
N ILE A 610 -1.49 -1.68 -33.78
CA ILE A 610 -0.43 -2.41 -34.47
C ILE A 610 -0.13 -1.71 -35.79
N THR A 611 1.01 -1.03 -35.88
CA THR A 611 1.46 -0.37 -37.12
C THR A 611 2.70 -1.07 -37.70
N LYS A 612 2.67 -1.34 -39.01
CA LYS A 612 3.80 -1.88 -39.79
C LYS A 612 4.85 -0.77 -39.97
N GLN A 613 6.11 -1.07 -39.65
CA GLN A 613 7.26 -0.23 -39.98
C GLN A 613 8.32 -1.05 -40.72
N ASP A 614 9.31 -0.37 -41.30
CA ASP A 614 10.30 -0.96 -42.22
C ASP A 614 11.08 -2.16 -41.63
N ASN A 615 11.17 -2.26 -40.29
CA ASN A 615 11.91 -3.31 -39.58
C ASN A 615 11.07 -4.14 -38.58
N GLY A 616 9.73 -4.15 -38.70
CA GLY A 616 8.87 -5.01 -37.87
C GLY A 616 7.54 -4.40 -37.44
N LEU A 617 6.99 -4.91 -36.33
CA LEU A 617 5.68 -4.53 -35.80
C LEU A 617 5.82 -3.66 -34.55
N CYS A 618 5.05 -2.59 -34.50
CA CYS A 618 4.92 -1.73 -33.32
C CYS A 618 3.57 -2.00 -32.66
N PHE A 619 3.57 -2.37 -31.36
CA PHE A 619 2.36 -2.54 -30.56
C PHE A 619 2.24 -1.33 -29.63
N LYS A 620 1.16 -0.56 -29.76
CA LYS A 620 0.92 0.66 -28.98
C LYS A 620 -0.31 0.55 -28.11
#